data_AF-A0A2E7HU11-F1
#
_entry.id   AF-A0A2E7HU11-F1
#
_cell.length_a   1.000
_cell.length_b   1.000
_cell.length_c   1.000
_cell.angle_alpha   90.00
_cell.angle_beta   90.00
_cell.angle_gamma   90.00
#
_symmetry.space_group_name_H-M   'P 1'
#
loop_
_entity.id
_entity.type
_entity.pdbx_description
1 polymer ?
#
loop_
_entity_poly.entity_id
_entity_poly.type
_entity_poly.pdbx_seq_one_letter_code
_entity_poly.pdbx_strand_id
1 'polypeptide(L)' 'MLSPQETLDTYYLEARRDLLEIAAFLDRYDRAAERVGGKADDESKRDSLLEALSLLAQSEHPKANRAEQLLEHFAKIK' A
#
# COMPACT_ATOMS: atom_id res chain seq x y z
N MET A 1 -20.82 6.12 -15.92
CA MET A 1 -19.51 5.62 -15.47
C MET A 1 -18.45 6.27 -16.31
N LEU A 2 -17.31 6.65 -15.73
CA LEU A 2 -16.16 7.10 -16.49
C LEU A 2 -15.66 5.96 -17.38
N SER A 3 -15.17 6.27 -18.57
CA SER A 3 -14.40 5.33 -19.38
C SER A 3 -13.09 4.96 -18.67
N PRO A 4 -12.40 3.88 -19.11
CA PRO A 4 -11.09 3.54 -18.56
C PRO A 4 -10.08 4.70 -18.65
N GLN A 5 -10.09 5.44 -19.77
CA GLN A 5 -9.21 6.60 -19.95
C GLN A 5 -9.57 7.74 -18.99
N GLU A 6 -10.84 8.11 -18.88
CA GLU A 6 -11.29 9.15 -17.95
C GLU A 6 -11.02 8.77 -16.49
N THR A 7 -11.05 7.48 -16.16
CA THR A 7 -10.69 6.98 -14.82
C THR A 7 -9.20 7.23 -14.53
N LEU A 8 -8.31 6.93 -15.48
CA LEU A 8 -6.89 7.23 -15.33
C LEU A 8 -6.66 8.73 -15.19
N ASP A 9 -7.23 9.53 -16.08
CA ASP A 9 -6.99 10.98 -16.09
C ASP A 9 -7.53 11.66 -14.82
N THR A 10 -8.64 11.16 -14.26
CA THR A 10 -9.24 11.72 -13.04
C THR A 10 -8.45 11.34 -11.78
N TYR A 11 -8.01 10.09 -11.65
CA TYR A 11 -7.51 9.57 -10.36
C TYR A 11 -6.00 9.28 -10.32
N TYR A 12 -5.30 9.31 -11.45
CA TYR A 12 -3.89 8.93 -11.50
C TYR A 12 -2.99 9.77 -10.59
N LEU A 13 -3.20 11.09 -10.54
CA LEU A 13 -2.37 11.98 -9.71
C LEU A 13 -2.54 11.73 -8.21
N GLU A 14 -3.76 11.40 -7.78
CA GLU A 14 -4.05 11.05 -6.38
C GLU A 14 -3.41 9.70 -6.02
N ALA A 15 -3.65 8.66 -6.83
CA ALA A 15 -3.02 7.36 -6.63
C ALA A 15 -1.49 7.44 -6.62
N ARG A 16 -0.90 8.28 -7.50
CA ARG A 16 0.55 8.54 -7.51
C ARG A 16 1.01 9.21 -6.22
N ARG A 17 0.26 10.18 -5.70
CA ARG A 17 0.60 10.84 -4.43
C ARG A 17 0.59 9.83 -3.28
N ASP A 18 -0.42 8.97 -3.21
CA ASP A 18 -0.52 7.99 -2.14
C ASP A 18 0.62 6.97 -2.16
N LEU A 19 1.05 6.53 -3.34
CA LEU A 19 2.24 5.69 -3.47
C LEU A 19 3.53 6.39 -2.99
N LEU A 20 3.68 7.69 -3.24
CA LEU A 20 4.82 8.47 -2.74
C LEU A 20 4.79 8.62 -1.22
N GLU A 21 3.60 8.79 -0.62
CA GLU A 21 3.45 8.84 0.84
C GLU A 21 3.82 7.49 1.49
N ILE A 22 3.43 6.37 0.87
CA ILE A 22 3.81 5.03 1.33
C ILE A 22 5.34 4.84 1.24
N ALA A 23 5.97 5.25 0.14
CA ALA A 23 7.42 5.19 0.00
C ALA A 23 8.12 6.04 1.08
N ALA A 24 7.65 7.27 1.31
CA ALA A 24 8.20 8.14 2.34
C ALA A 24 8.02 7.57 3.76
N PHE A 25 6.93 6.85 4.03
CA PHE A 25 6.75 6.12 5.28
C PHE A 25 7.80 5.02 5.46
N LEU A 26 8.03 4.19 4.44
CA LEU A 26 9.03 3.12 4.48
C LEU A 26 10.45 3.67 4.67
N ASP A 27 10.81 4.74 3.95
CA ASP A 27 12.10 5.42 4.12
C ASP A 27 12.31 5.94 5.55
N ARG A 28 11.25 6.47 6.19
CA ARG A 28 11.32 6.94 7.57
C ARG A 28 11.52 5.77 8.54
N TYR A 29 10.89 4.63 8.29
CA TYR A 29 11.10 3.41 9.08
C TYR A 29 12.54 2.92 8.97
N ASP A 30 13.06 2.77 7.75
CA ASP A 30 14.41 2.26 7.52
C ASP A 30 15.46 3.17 8.18
N ARG A 31 15.33 4.50 8.04
CA ARG A 31 16.21 5.46 8.73
C ARG A 31 16.12 5.40 10.25
N ALA A 32 14.94 5.10 10.79
CA ALA A 32 14.77 4.93 12.23
C ALA A 32 15.46 3.65 12.71
N ALA A 33 15.29 2.56 11.98
CA ALA A 33 15.91 1.26 12.26
C ALA A 33 17.44 1.35 12.21
N GLU A 34 18.00 2.03 11.19
CA GLU A 34 19.44 2.31 11.09
C GLU A 34 19.96 3.10 12.29
N ARG A 35 19.21 4.10 12.76
CA ARG A 35 19.62 4.95 13.89
C ARG A 35 19.68 4.19 15.21
N VAL A 36 18.73 3.29 15.45
CA VAL A 36 18.69 2.49 16.68
C VAL A 36 19.48 1.18 16.58
N GLY A 37 19.97 0.83 15.38
CA GLY A 37 20.76 -0.37 15.13
C GLY A 37 19.92 -1.66 15.14
N GLY A 38 18.62 -1.57 14.85
CA GLY A 38 17.70 -2.69 14.95
C GLY A 38 16.31 -2.39 14.39
N LYS A 39 15.54 -3.44 14.12
CA LYS A 39 14.15 -3.34 13.66
C LYS A 39 13.20 -3.06 14.83
N ALA A 40 11.94 -2.74 14.52
CA ALA A 40 10.91 -2.69 15.56
C ALA A 40 10.68 -4.07 16.20
N ASP A 41 10.26 -4.08 17.46
CA ASP A 41 9.88 -5.31 18.17
C ASP A 41 8.67 -6.02 17.52
N ASP A 42 7.83 -5.24 16.83
CA ASP A 42 6.68 -5.71 16.07
C ASP A 42 6.65 -5.06 14.68
N GLU A 43 6.95 -5.86 13.64
CA GLU A 43 6.92 -5.43 12.23
C GLU A 43 5.55 -5.71 11.56
N SER A 44 4.54 -6.22 12.27
CA SER A 44 3.26 -6.66 11.69
C SER A 44 2.57 -5.60 10.83
N LYS A 45 2.62 -4.32 11.23
CA LYS A 45 2.03 -3.20 10.48
C LYS A 45 2.81 -2.92 9.19
N ARG A 46 4.14 -3.00 9.24
CA ARG A 46 5.00 -2.82 8.07
C ARG A 46 4.79 -3.97 7.09
N ASP A 47 4.80 -5.20 7.59
CA ASP A 47 4.65 -6.40 6.78
C ASP A 47 3.26 -6.44 6.12
N SER A 48 2.20 -6.11 6.88
CA SER A 48 0.84 -5.99 6.35
C SER A 48 0.74 -4.96 5.21
N LEU A 49 1.43 -3.82 5.32
CA LEU A 49 1.47 -2.81 4.26
C LEU A 49 2.18 -3.32 2.99
N LEU A 50 3.30 -4.05 3.15
CA LEU A 50 4.02 -4.64 2.03
C LEU A 50 3.21 -5.75 1.33
N GLU A 51 2.47 -6.53 2.10
CA GLU A 51 1.53 -7.53 1.57
C GLU A 51 0.37 -6.86 0.81
N ALA A 52 -0.17 -5.76 1.33
CA ALA A 52 -1.20 -4.96 0.66
C ALA A 52 -0.70 -4.41 -0.71
N LEU A 53 0.53 -3.89 -0.76
CA LEU A 53 1.15 -3.45 -2.02
C LEU A 53 1.30 -4.61 -3.01
N SER A 54 1.70 -5.78 -2.51
CA SER A 54 1.84 -6.99 -3.35
C SER A 54 0.50 -7.45 -3.92
N LEU A 55 -0.59 -7.32 -3.16
CA LEU A 55 -1.95 -7.60 -3.62
C LEU A 55 -2.36 -6.62 -4.72
N LEU A 56 -2.07 -5.32 -4.56
CA LEU A 56 -2.40 -4.30 -5.56
C LEU A 56 -1.60 -4.43 -6.85
N ALA A 57 -0.36 -4.92 -6.78
CA ALA A 57 0.54 -5.06 -7.93
C ALA A 57 0.15 -6.18 -8.90
N GLN A 58 -0.81 -7.06 -8.54
CA GLN A 58 -1.24 -8.14 -9.43
C GLN A 58 -1.97 -7.57 -10.66
N SER A 59 -1.46 -7.94 -11.85
CA SER A 59 -1.92 -7.40 -13.13
C SER A 59 -3.34 -7.85 -13.49
N GLU A 60 -3.68 -9.10 -13.16
CA GLU A 60 -5.02 -9.65 -13.38
C GLU A 60 -5.74 -9.82 -12.05
N HIS A 61 -6.92 -9.21 -11.95
CA HIS A 61 -7.84 -9.53 -10.86
C HIS A 61 -9.15 -10.04 -11.46
N PRO A 62 -9.63 -11.22 -11.04
CA PRO A 62 -10.87 -11.79 -11.55
C PRO A 62 -12.11 -10.95 -11.22
N LYS A 63 -12.01 -10.04 -10.24
CA LYS A 63 -13.05 -9.08 -9.86
C LYS A 63 -12.44 -7.72 -9.54
N ALA A 64 -13.18 -6.64 -9.82
CA ALA A 64 -12.80 -5.27 -9.47
C ALA A 64 -13.07 -4.95 -7.98
N ASN A 65 -12.54 -5.75 -7.05
CA ASN A 65 -12.81 -5.63 -5.61
C ASN A 65 -11.53 -5.46 -4.76
N ARG A 66 -10.49 -4.84 -5.32
CA ARG A 66 -9.20 -4.62 -4.61
C ARG A 66 -9.37 -3.88 -3.28
N ALA A 67 -10.27 -2.90 -3.20
CA ALA A 67 -10.55 -2.18 -1.97
C ALA A 67 -11.12 -3.08 -0.87
N GLU A 68 -12.05 -3.98 -1.21
CA GLU A 68 -12.60 -4.97 -0.27
C GLU A 68 -11.50 -5.92 0.22
N GLN A 69 -10.67 -6.44 -0.69
CA GLN A 69 -9.55 -7.31 -0.33
C GLN A 69 -8.56 -6.63 0.61
N LEU A 70 -8.29 -5.33 0.42
CA LEU A 70 -7.46 -4.56 1.34
C LEU A 70 -8.11 -4.37 2.71
N LEU A 71 -9.42 -4.10 2.76
CA LEU A 71 -10.14 -3.97 4.03
C LEU A 71 -10.10 -5.28 4.82
N GLU A 72 -10.35 -6.41 4.16
CA GLU A 72 -10.23 -7.74 4.77
C GLU A 72 -8.81 -8.06 5.22
N HIS A 73 -7.81 -7.62 4.44
CA HIS A 73 -6.40 -7.79 4.79
C HIS A 73 -6.04 -7.00 6.05
N PHE A 74 -6.37 -5.72 6.10
CA PHE A 74 -6.06 -4.86 7.24
C PHE A 74 -6.85 -5.23 8.50
N ALA A 75 -8.05 -5.82 8.37
CA ALA A 75 -8.83 -6.32 9.51
C ALA A 75 -8.13 -7.48 10.28
N LYS A 76 -7.10 -8.10 9.70
CA LYS A 76 -6.34 -9.20 10.34
C LYS A 76 -5.29 -8.67 11.34
N ILE A 77 -4.90 -7.40 11.22
CA ILE A 77 -3.88 -6.77 12.07
C ILE A 77 -4.58 -6.11 13.27
N LYS A 78 -4.03 -6.30 14.48
CA LYS A 78 -4.59 -5.77 15.73
C LYS A 78 -3.88 -4.51 16.22
#